data_AF-A0A413N2N2-F1
#
_entry.id   AF-A0A413N2N2-F1
#
_cell.length_a   1.000
_cell.length_b   1.000
_cell.length_c   1.000
_cell.angle_alpha   90.00
_cell.angle_beta   90.00
_cell.angle_gamma   90.00
#
_symmetry.space_group_name_H-M   'P 1'
#
loop_
_entity.id
_entity.type
_entity.pdbx_description
1 polymer ?
#
loop_
_entity_poly.entity_id
_entity_poly.type
_entity_poly.pdbx_seq_one_letter_code
_entity_poly.pdbx_strand_id
1 'polypeptide(L)' 'MKQSDEKPTVEKCKTELEEIAKEMGLPIEDPKVPVEWCKRGGWYDDEVAEKLITPLYFRK' A
#
# COMPACT_ATOMS: atom_id res chain seq x y z
N MET A 1 5.37 -19.84 -1.73
CA MET A 1 5.08 -18.62 -0.94
C MET A 1 3.62 -18.71 -0.53
N LYS A 2 3.30 -18.71 0.77
CA LYS A 2 1.90 -18.73 1.22
C LYS A 2 1.34 -17.33 0.99
N GLN A 3 0.77 -17.10 -0.19
CA GLN A 3 -0.16 -16.00 -0.41
C GLN A 3 -1.33 -16.32 0.51
N SER A 4 -1.55 -15.50 1.54
CA SER A 4 -2.77 -15.57 2.33
C SER A 4 -3.93 -15.39 1.35
N ASP A 5 -4.83 -16.36 1.26
CA ASP A 5 -6.01 -16.41 0.38
C ASP A 5 -7.03 -15.28 0.66
N GLU A 6 -6.64 -14.27 1.43
CA GLU A 6 -7.49 -13.20 1.91
C GLU A 6 -7.40 -12.01 0.96
N LYS A 7 -8.55 -11.64 0.39
CA LYS A 7 -8.70 -10.49 -0.50
C LYS A 7 -8.14 -9.22 0.18
N PRO A 8 -7.35 -8.39 -0.52
CA PRO A 8 -6.86 -7.13 0.00
C PRO A 8 -8.06 -6.23 0.30
N THR A 9 -7.99 -5.53 1.42
CA THR A 9 -8.98 -4.53 1.80
C THR A 9 -8.29 -3.18 1.92
N VAL A 10 -9.04 -2.10 1.70
CA VAL A 10 -8.52 -0.72 1.84
C VAL A 10 -7.87 -0.51 3.21
N GLU A 11 -8.50 -0.99 4.28
CA GLU A 11 -7.98 -0.82 5.65
C GLU A 11 -6.68 -1.58 5.89
N LYS A 12 -6.58 -2.81 5.37
CA LYS A 12 -5.38 -3.63 5.51
C LYS A 12 -4.22 -3.03 4.73
N CYS A 13 -4.43 -2.73 3.44
CA CYS A 13 -3.40 -2.12 2.61
C CYS A 13 -2.96 -0.76 3.15
N LYS A 14 -3.88 0.03 3.71
CA LYS A 14 -3.55 1.31 4.34
C LYS A 14 -2.67 1.11 5.57
N THR A 15 -3.01 0.17 6.44
CA THR A 15 -2.21 -0.16 7.63
C THR A 15 -0.80 -0.59 7.24
N GLU A 16 -0.67 -1.50 6.27
CA GLU A 16 0.63 -1.98 5.79
C GLU A 16 1.50 -0.84 5.20
N LEU A 17 0.88 0.07 4.44
CA LEU A 17 1.56 1.25 3.90
C LEU A 17 1.98 2.24 5.01
N GLU A 18 1.14 2.46 6.03
CA GLU A 18 1.46 3.31 7.19
C GLU A 18 2.63 2.76 8.00
N GLU A 19 2.69 1.44 8.21
CA GLU A 19 3.80 0.77 8.87
C GLU A 19 5.12 0.96 8.10
N ILE A 20 5.08 0.78 6.78
CA ILE A 20 6.26 0.98 5.93
C ILE A 20 6.70 2.44 5.91
N ALA A 21 5.75 3.37 5.79
CA ALA A 21 6.05 4.81 5.84
C ALA A 21 6.74 5.18 7.16
N LYS A 22 6.22 4.67 8.28
CA LYS A 22 6.80 4.86 9.61
C LYS A 22 8.21 4.26 9.74
N GLU A 23 8.42 3.04 9.25
CA GLU A 23 9.74 2.39 9.26
C GLU A 23 10.77 3.17 8.42
N MET A 24 10.33 3.74 7.30
CA MET A 24 11.19 4.53 6.41
C MET A 24 11.38 5.97 6.89
N GLY A 25 10.60 6.44 7.88
CA GLY A 25 10.58 7.83 8.30
C GLY A 25 10.06 8.78 7.21
N LEU A 26 9.18 8.30 6.35
CA LEU A 26 8.58 9.05 5.23
C LEU A 26 7.09 9.29 5.49
N PRO A 27 6.50 10.34 4.88
CA PRO A 27 5.05 10.47 4.81
C PRO A 27 4.45 9.35 3.96
N ILE A 28 3.20 8.97 4.23
CA ILE A 28 2.51 7.89 3.49
C ILE A 28 2.34 8.25 2.01
N GLU A 29 2.31 9.52 1.64
CA GLU A 29 2.17 9.99 0.26
C GLU A 29 3.49 9.92 -0.54
N ASP A 30 4.63 9.61 0.11
CA ASP A 30 5.90 9.49 -0.61
C ASP A 30 5.85 8.28 -1.56
N PRO A 31 6.16 8.46 -2.87
CA PRO A 31 6.05 7.38 -3.86
C PRO A 31 7.03 6.22 -3.61
N LYS A 32 8.01 6.35 -2.69
CA LYS A 32 8.87 5.24 -2.28
C LYS A 32 8.15 4.25 -1.36
N VAL A 33 7.12 4.67 -0.63
CA VAL A 33 6.34 3.81 0.28
C VAL A 33 5.68 2.64 -0.47
N PRO A 34 4.88 2.84 -1.54
CA PRO A 34 4.24 1.74 -2.26
C PRO A 34 5.26 0.88 -3.02
N VAL A 35 6.38 1.47 -3.45
CA VAL A 35 7.49 0.72 -4.07
C VAL A 35 8.08 -0.29 -3.08
N GLU A 36 8.35 0.14 -1.84
CA GLU A 36 8.88 -0.74 -0.80
C GLU A 36 7.84 -1.77 -0.35
N TRP A 37 6.57 -1.39 -0.24
CA TRP A 37 5.47 -2.30 0.06
C TRP A 37 5.35 -3.43 -0.97
N CYS A 38 5.38 -3.12 -2.27
CA CYS A 38 5.33 -4.15 -3.31
C CYS A 38 6.55 -5.09 -3.26
N LYS A 39 7.76 -4.60 -2.93
CA LYS A 39 8.95 -5.47 -2.74
C LYS A 39 8.78 -6.48 -1.61
N ARG A 40 7.99 -6.12 -0.58
CA ARG A 40 7.69 -7.00 0.57
C ARG A 40 6.52 -7.95 0.30
N GLY A 41 6.02 -8.00 -0.93
CA GLY A 41 4.90 -8.85 -1.33
C GLY A 41 3.52 -8.21 -1.17
N GLY A 42 3.47 -6.91 -0.88
CA GLY A 42 2.23 -6.13 -0.88
C GLY A 42 1.57 -6.16 -2.27
N TRP A 43 0.25 -6.36 -2.28
CA TRP A 43 -0.55 -6.40 -3.49
C TRP A 43 -1.94 -5.83 -3.20
N TYR A 44 -2.62 -5.41 -4.27
CA TYR A 44 -3.95 -4.82 -4.19
C TYR A 44 -4.76 -5.15 -5.44
N ASP A 45 -6.08 -5.02 -5.34
CA ASP A 45 -7.01 -5.14 -6.47
C ASP A 45 -7.47 -3.74 -6.94
N ASP A 46 -8.33 -3.70 -7.97
CA ASP A 46 -8.83 -2.46 -8.55
C ASP A 46 -9.57 -1.59 -7.53
N GLU A 47 -10.30 -2.20 -6.60
CA GLU A 47 -11.02 -1.47 -5.55
C GLU A 47 -10.06 -0.70 -4.64
N VAL A 48 -8.99 -1.36 -4.18
CA VAL A 48 -7.95 -0.71 -3.38
C VAL A 48 -7.15 0.29 -4.23
N ALA A 49 -6.93 0.01 -5.52
CA ALA A 49 -6.28 0.94 -6.43
C ALA A 49 -7.04 2.26 -6.55
N GLU A 50 -8.36 2.21 -6.75
CA GLU A 50 -9.22 3.38 -6.91
C GLU A 50 -9.42 4.14 -5.60
N LYS A 51 -9.63 3.43 -4.48
CA LYS A 51 -10.00 4.04 -3.20
C LYS A 51 -8.80 4.50 -2.36
N LEU A 52 -7.62 3.89 -2.54
CA LEU A 52 -6.44 4.14 -1.70
C LEU A 52 -5.21 4.55 -2.50
N ILE A 53 -4.76 3.74 -3.46
CA ILE A 53 -3.47 3.96 -4.14
C ILE A 53 -3.51 5.20 -5.02
N THR A 54 -4.54 5.34 -5.86
CA THR A 54 -4.67 6.47 -6.80
C THR A 54 -4.78 7.81 -6.06
N PRO A 55 -5.63 7.95 -5.01
CA PRO A 55 -5.71 9.19 -4.24
C PRO A 55 -4.44 9.55 -3.47
N LEU A 56 -3.64 8.58 -3.01
CA LEU A 56 -2.42 8.83 -2.25
C LEU A 56 -1.22 9.21 -3.12
N TYR A 57 -1.03 8.52 -4.25
CA TYR A 57 0.25 8.57 -4.98
C TYR A 57 0.16 9.17 -6.38
N PHE A 58 -1.05 9.26 -6.94
CA PHE A 58 -1.27 9.69 -8.32
C PHE A 58 -2.13 10.95 -8.44
N ARG A 59 -2.52 11.54 -7.31
CA ARG A 59 -3.26 12.81 -7.28
C ARG A 59 -2.30 13.96 -7.63
N LYS A 60 -2.56 14.61 -8.77
CA LYS A 60 -1.91 15.88 -9.17
C LYS A 60 -2.58 17.07 -8.51
#